data_AF-A0A9X3LJ81-F1
#
_entry.id   AF-A0A9X3LJ81-F1
#
_cell.length_a   1.000
_cell.length_b   1.000
_cell.length_c   1.000
_cell.angle_alpha   90.00
_cell.angle_beta   90.00
_cell.angle_gamma   90.00
#
_symmetry.space_group_name_H-M   'P 1'
#
loop_
_entity.id
_entity.type
_entity.pdbx_description
1 polymer ?
#
loop_
_entity_poly.entity_id
_entity_poly.type
_entity_poly.pdbx_seq_one_letter_code
_entity_poly.pdbx_strand_id
1 'polypeptide(L)'
;MRRSNNGILLLGLLFISLVVVIIILSSFTGESDQDLYLRDVKEVEAVTSKMIETNFQQELITALKNEGYKPTGSIAYTIFSMDKKELTVVLHGIDTSRRKAENYIQDLTNQLSTSIGLGNFDVTVVEDKD
;
A
#
# COMPACT_ATOMS: atom_id res chain seq x y z
N MET A 1 -38.77 -41.00 43.24
CA MET A 1 -37.50 -41.01 42.49
C MET A 1 -37.23 -39.60 41.96
N ARG A 2 -36.34 -38.83 42.61
CA ARG A 2 -36.01 -37.45 42.21
C ARG A 2 -34.82 -37.53 41.25
N ARG A 3 -35.11 -37.62 39.95
CA ARG A 3 -34.07 -37.69 38.89
C ARG A 3 -33.25 -36.41 38.97
N SER A 4 -31.96 -36.55 39.25
CA SER A 4 -31.01 -35.46 39.33
C SER A 4 -30.86 -34.79 37.96
N ASN A 5 -31.32 -33.54 37.83
CA ASN A 5 -31.17 -32.74 36.60
C ASN A 5 -29.71 -32.25 36.41
N ASN A 6 -28.81 -32.58 37.34
CA ASN A 6 -27.43 -32.11 37.32
C ASN A 6 -26.67 -32.64 36.10
N GLY A 7 -27.02 -33.83 35.59
CA GLY A 7 -26.42 -34.38 34.37
C GLY A 7 -26.75 -33.57 33.10
N ILE A 8 -27.97 -33.01 33.03
CA ILE A 8 -28.41 -32.19 31.90
C ILE A 8 -27.72 -30.82 31.93
N LEU A 9 -27.54 -30.23 33.12
CA LEU A 9 -26.78 -28.99 33.31
C LEU A 9 -25.29 -29.15 32.96
N LEU A 10 -24.67 -30.27 33.34
CA LEU A 10 -23.27 -30.58 33.03
C LEU A 10 -23.03 -30.78 31.52
N LEU A 11 -23.96 -31.47 30.84
CA LEU A 11 -23.93 -31.62 29.39
C LEU A 11 -24.10 -30.29 28.66
N GLY A 12 -24.99 -29.42 29.15
CA GLY A 12 -25.16 -28.07 28.61
C GLY A 12 -23.90 -27.22 28.73
N LEU A 13 -23.24 -27.24 29.91
CA LEU A 13 -21.98 -26.52 30.13
C LEU A 13 -20.84 -27.04 29.24
N LEU A 14 -20.72 -28.36 29.08
CA LEU A 14 -19.73 -28.96 28.19
C LEU A 14 -19.95 -28.53 26.74
N PHE A 15 -21.20 -28.51 26.27
CA PHE A 15 -21.54 -28.08 24.92
C PHE A 15 -21.19 -26.60 24.69
N ILE A 16 -21.50 -25.73 25.66
CA ILE A 16 -21.14 -24.31 25.59
C ILE A 16 -19.61 -24.15 25.56
N SER A 17 -18.87 -24.89 26.38
CA SER A 17 -17.40 -24.82 26.37
C SER A 17 -16.81 -25.27 25.03
N LEU A 18 -17.40 -26.30 24.41
CA LEU A 18 -16.98 -26.81 23.10
C LEU A 18 -17.19 -25.75 22.02
N VAL A 19 -18.33 -25.08 22.01
CA VAL A 19 -18.64 -24.00 21.05
C VAL A 19 -17.65 -22.85 21.21
N VAL A 20 -17.36 -22.43 22.44
CA VAL A 20 -16.37 -21.37 22.71
C VAL A 20 -14.98 -21.76 22.21
N VAL A 21 -14.56 -23.01 22.46
CA VAL A 21 -13.26 -23.52 21.98
C VAL A 21 -13.19 -23.55 20.46
N ILE A 22 -14.27 -23.94 19.77
CA ILE A 22 -14.34 -23.93 18.30
C ILE A 22 -14.23 -22.51 17.76
N ILE A 23 -14.91 -21.53 18.36
CA ILE A 23 -14.83 -20.12 17.96
C ILE A 23 -13.40 -19.62 18.09
N ILE A 24 -12.76 -19.89 19.24
CA ILE A 24 -11.36 -19.51 19.47
C ILE A 24 -10.45 -20.17 18.43
N LEU A 25 -10.57 -21.48 18.20
CA LEU A 25 -9.77 -22.19 17.20
C LEU A 25 -9.99 -21.67 15.77
N SER A 26 -11.22 -21.29 15.41
CA SER A 26 -11.52 -20.69 14.12
C SER A 26 -10.94 -19.29 13.95
N SER A 27 -10.75 -18.54 15.04
CA SER A 27 -10.02 -17.26 14.99
C SER A 27 -8.49 -17.42 14.91
N PHE A 28 -7.97 -18.64 15.10
CA PHE A 28 -6.54 -18.95 14.99
C PHE A 28 -6.14 -19.51 13.61
N THR A 29 -7.07 -19.73 12.68
CA THR A 29 -6.70 -20.01 11.29
C THR A 29 -6.17 -18.73 10.67
N GLY A 30 -4.85 -18.57 10.64
CA GLY A 30 -4.20 -17.47 9.95
C GLY A 30 -4.61 -17.42 8.48
N GLU A 31 -4.59 -16.22 7.90
CA GLU A 31 -4.81 -16.03 6.45
C GLU A 31 -3.89 -16.97 5.67
N SER A 32 -4.42 -17.64 4.65
CA SER A 32 -3.59 -18.47 3.80
C SER A 32 -2.66 -17.58 2.95
N ASP A 33 -1.49 -18.10 2.57
CA ASP A 33 -0.56 -17.38 1.68
C ASP A 33 -1.23 -16.95 0.36
N GLN A 34 -2.25 -17.70 -0.10
CA GLN A 34 -3.03 -17.38 -1.28
C GLN A 34 -3.95 -16.17 -1.06
N ASP A 35 -4.57 -16.06 0.11
CA ASP A 35 -5.43 -14.92 0.46
C ASP A 35 -4.60 -13.63 0.61
N LEU A 36 -3.40 -13.75 1.19
CA LEU A 36 -2.42 -12.66 1.27
C LEU A 36 -2.01 -12.17 -0.12
N TYR A 37 -1.65 -13.09 -1.02
CA TYR A 37 -1.27 -12.74 -2.40
C TYR A 37 -2.42 -12.06 -3.16
N LEU A 38 -3.66 -12.56 -3.04
CA LEU A 38 -4.82 -11.97 -3.71
C LEU A 38 -5.17 -10.58 -3.16
N ARG A 39 -4.94 -10.33 -1.86
CA ARG A 39 -5.08 -9.00 -1.26
C ARG A 39 -4.04 -8.04 -1.83
N ASP A 40 -2.77 -8.45 -1.88
CA ASP A 40 -1.68 -7.64 -2.41
C ASP A 40 -1.92 -7.24 -3.88
N VAL A 41 -2.38 -8.18 -4.72
CA VAL A 41 -2.72 -7.88 -6.14
C VAL A 41 -3.84 -6.84 -6.24
N LYS A 42 -4.91 -6.99 -5.46
CA LYS A 42 -6.03 -6.03 -5.46
C LYS A 42 -5.60 -4.64 -4.97
N GLU A 43 -4.73 -4.58 -3.97
CA GLU A 43 -4.18 -3.32 -3.47
C GLU A 43 -3.34 -2.64 -4.54
N VAL A 44 -2.46 -3.37 -5.23
CA VAL A 44 -1.65 -2.84 -6.35
C VAL A 44 -2.54 -2.33 -7.49
N GLU A 45 -3.58 -3.08 -7.87
CA GLU A 45 -4.54 -2.66 -8.90
C GLU A 45 -5.28 -1.38 -8.50
N ALA A 46 -5.68 -1.27 -7.23
CA ALA A 46 -6.37 -0.09 -6.70
C ALA A 46 -5.47 1.16 -6.72
N VAL A 47 -4.20 1.03 -6.30
CA VAL A 47 -3.22 2.11 -6.38
C VAL A 47 -3.00 2.54 -7.84
N THR A 48 -2.80 1.57 -8.73
CA THR A 48 -2.54 1.82 -10.15
C THR A 48 -3.72 2.54 -10.80
N SER A 49 -4.94 2.06 -10.56
CA SER A 49 -6.17 2.68 -11.05
C SER A 49 -6.30 4.10 -10.54
N LYS A 50 -6.02 4.33 -9.25
CA LYS A 50 -6.12 5.66 -8.66
C LYS A 50 -5.10 6.65 -9.24
N MET A 51 -3.87 6.23 -9.47
CA MET A 51 -2.87 7.09 -10.13
C MET A 51 -3.28 7.49 -11.55
N ILE A 52 -3.98 6.60 -12.28
CA ILE A 52 -4.53 6.87 -13.61
C ILE A 52 -5.70 7.86 -13.50
N GLU A 53 -6.67 7.57 -12.64
CA GLU A 53 -7.87 8.39 -12.44
C GLU A 53 -7.54 9.82 -12.02
N THR A 54 -6.53 10.01 -11.18
CA THR A 54 -6.11 11.33 -10.71
C THR A 54 -5.08 12.00 -11.60
N ASN A 55 -4.73 11.41 -12.76
CA ASN A 55 -3.68 11.90 -13.65
C ASN A 55 -2.36 12.20 -12.93
N PHE A 56 -2.03 11.42 -11.90
CA PHE A 56 -0.94 11.69 -10.96
C PHE A 56 0.39 11.98 -11.67
N GLN A 57 0.72 11.20 -12.70
CA GLN A 57 1.94 11.39 -13.47
C GLN A 57 1.99 12.75 -14.18
N GLN A 58 0.87 13.20 -14.75
CA GLN A 58 0.80 14.50 -15.42
C GLN A 58 0.91 15.65 -14.42
N GLU A 59 0.27 15.52 -13.25
CA GLU A 59 0.37 16.51 -12.20
C GLU A 59 1.81 16.64 -11.67
N LEU A 60 2.47 15.51 -11.42
CA LEU A 60 3.87 15.48 -10.99
C LEU A 60 4.78 16.09 -12.06
N ILE A 61 4.63 15.73 -13.34
CA ILE A 61 5.38 16.34 -14.44
C ILE A 61 5.16 17.86 -14.49
N THR A 62 3.92 18.31 -14.34
CA THR A 62 3.57 19.73 -14.40
C THR A 62 4.17 20.51 -13.24
N ALA A 63 4.07 19.97 -12.02
CA ALA A 63 4.67 20.57 -10.84
C ALA A 63 6.20 20.66 -10.96
N LEU A 64 6.86 19.60 -11.45
CA LEU A 64 8.31 19.63 -11.71
C LEU A 64 8.70 20.70 -12.72
N LYS A 65 7.93 20.85 -13.81
CA LYS A 65 8.18 21.90 -14.81
C LYS A 65 8.02 23.31 -14.25
N ASN A 66 7.02 23.53 -13.40
CA ASN A 66 6.79 24.84 -12.76
C ASN A 66 7.96 25.28 -11.86
N GLU A 67 8.72 24.32 -11.34
CA GLU A 67 9.90 24.55 -10.51
C GLU A 67 11.20 24.63 -11.31
N GLY A 68 11.12 24.55 -12.63
CA GLY A 68 12.27 24.65 -13.54
C GLY A 68 12.98 23.34 -13.84
N TYR A 69 12.48 22.20 -13.34
CA TYR A 69 12.99 20.89 -13.76
C TYR A 69 12.54 20.53 -15.17
N LYS A 70 13.33 19.69 -15.84
CA LYS A 70 13.04 19.19 -17.19
C LYS A 70 12.85 17.68 -17.15
N PRO A 71 11.70 17.17 -16.69
CA PRO A 71 11.40 15.74 -16.78
C PRO A 71 11.34 15.32 -18.25
N THR A 72 11.89 14.15 -18.57
CA THR A 72 11.89 13.60 -19.95
C THR A 72 10.48 13.20 -20.43
N GLY A 73 9.48 13.32 -19.55
CA GLY A 73 8.10 12.93 -19.81
C GLY A 73 7.81 11.47 -19.44
N SER A 74 8.83 10.70 -19.05
CA SER A 74 8.68 9.33 -18.54
C SER A 74 8.87 9.30 -17.03
N ILE A 75 7.82 8.90 -16.31
CA ILE A 75 7.88 8.53 -14.89
C ILE A 75 7.58 7.03 -14.83
N ALA A 76 8.52 6.25 -14.31
CA ALA A 76 8.31 4.83 -14.05
C ALA A 76 7.94 4.63 -12.58
N TYR A 77 7.13 3.63 -12.29
CA TYR A 77 6.80 3.26 -10.92
C TYR A 77 6.73 1.74 -10.79
N THR A 78 6.99 1.25 -9.58
CA THR A 78 6.85 -0.15 -9.22
C THR A 78 6.21 -0.23 -7.85
N ILE A 79 5.09 -0.94 -7.76
CA ILE A 79 4.31 -1.09 -6.54
C ILE A 79 4.36 -2.57 -6.18
N PHE A 80 5.17 -2.92 -5.18
CA PHE A 80 5.26 -4.29 -4.68
C PHE A 80 4.22 -4.57 -3.59
N SER A 81 3.98 -3.58 -2.73
CA SER A 81 2.91 -3.58 -1.73
C SER A 81 2.62 -2.13 -1.29
N MET A 82 1.57 -1.92 -0.49
CA MET A 82 1.26 -0.58 0.04
C MET A 82 2.40 0.04 0.87
N ASP A 83 3.20 -0.80 1.52
CA ASP A 83 4.37 -0.42 2.32
C ASP A 83 5.66 -0.28 1.48
N LYS A 84 5.68 -0.86 0.28
CA LYS A 84 6.84 -0.88 -0.62
C LYS A 84 6.43 -0.37 -2.01
N LYS A 85 6.38 0.96 -2.10
CA LYS A 85 6.07 1.69 -3.34
C LYS A 85 7.29 2.47 -3.78
N GLU A 86 7.77 2.19 -4.97
CA GLU A 86 8.95 2.82 -5.55
C GLU A 86 8.55 3.61 -6.79
N LEU A 87 9.08 4.82 -6.94
CA LEU A 87 8.83 5.69 -8.08
C LEU A 87 10.15 6.22 -8.62
N THR A 88 10.35 6.09 -9.93
CA THR A 88 11.54 6.57 -10.62
C THR A 88 11.18 7.74 -11.53
N VAL A 89 11.79 8.89 -11.26
CA VAL A 89 11.67 10.11 -12.09
C VAL A 89 12.93 10.28 -12.91
N VAL A 90 12.79 10.38 -14.22
CA VAL A 90 13.90 10.67 -15.13
C VAL A 90 13.88 12.16 -15.50
N LEU A 91 14.99 12.85 -15.23
CA LEU A 91 15.17 14.27 -15.52
C LEU A 91 16.33 14.50 -16.49
N HIS A 92 16.21 15.50 -17.34
CA HIS A 92 17.29 15.96 -18.20
C HIS A 92 18.02 17.16 -17.55
N GLY A 93 19.34 17.06 -17.41
CA GLY A 93 20.23 18.12 -16.91
C GLY A 93 19.97 18.52 -15.44
N ILE A 94 20.40 17.69 -14.49
CA ILE A 94 20.30 18.00 -13.05
C ILE A 94 21.51 18.87 -12.67
N ASP A 95 21.41 20.15 -13.01
CA ASP A 95 22.56 21.06 -12.97
C ASP A 95 22.85 21.57 -11.55
N THR A 96 23.62 20.81 -10.76
CA THR A 96 24.43 21.23 -9.59
C THR A 96 23.93 20.98 -8.16
N SER A 97 22.68 20.59 -7.91
CA SER A 97 22.25 20.22 -6.54
C SER A 97 21.35 18.98 -6.51
N ARG A 98 21.89 17.87 -7.02
CA ARG A 98 21.22 16.56 -7.10
C ARG A 98 20.47 16.17 -5.82
N ARG A 99 21.11 16.30 -4.66
CA ARG A 99 20.47 15.98 -3.36
C ARG A 99 19.27 16.88 -3.02
N LYS A 100 19.33 18.17 -3.37
CA LYS A 100 18.20 19.09 -3.17
C LYS A 100 17.06 18.77 -4.12
N ALA A 101 17.40 18.43 -5.37
CA ALA A 101 16.42 17.98 -6.35
C ALA A 101 15.75 16.68 -5.90
N GLU A 102 16.54 15.66 -5.52
CA GLU A 102 16.06 14.39 -4.97
C GLU A 102 15.11 14.61 -3.78
N ASN A 103 15.52 15.40 -2.79
CA ASN A 103 14.67 15.71 -1.63
C ASN A 103 13.38 16.44 -2.04
N TYR A 104 13.47 17.43 -2.92
CA TYR A 104 12.30 18.18 -3.38
C TYR A 104 11.32 17.28 -4.13
N ILE A 105 11.81 16.43 -5.02
CA ILE A 105 11.00 15.52 -5.84
C ILE A 105 10.37 14.45 -4.93
N GLN A 106 11.12 13.96 -3.93
CA GLN A 106 10.62 13.06 -2.90
C GLN A 106 9.46 13.68 -2.10
N ASP A 107 9.63 14.93 -1.64
CA ASP A 107 8.62 15.65 -0.88
C ASP A 107 7.38 15.95 -1.72
N LEU A 108 7.58 16.43 -2.96
CA LEU A 108 6.51 16.72 -3.90
C LEU A 108 5.71 15.46 -4.25
N THR A 109 6.40 14.35 -4.52
CA THR A 109 5.75 13.07 -4.81
C THR A 109 4.90 12.62 -3.63
N ASN A 110 5.45 12.66 -2.41
CA ASN A 110 4.74 12.28 -1.19
C ASN A 110 3.55 13.20 -0.89
N GLN A 111 3.69 14.50 -1.14
CA GLN A 111 2.60 15.46 -0.97
C GLN A 111 1.44 15.14 -1.91
N LEU A 112 1.73 14.97 -3.21
CA LEU A 112 0.72 14.65 -4.21
C LEU A 112 0.08 13.29 -3.91
N SER A 113 0.88 12.26 -3.63
CA SER A 113 0.37 10.90 -3.40
C SER A 113 -0.44 10.78 -2.12
N THR A 114 -0.04 11.49 -1.05
CA THR A 114 -0.81 11.54 0.20
C THR A 114 -2.12 12.28 0.02
N SER A 115 -2.15 13.34 -0.80
CA SER A 115 -3.39 14.09 -1.07
C SER A 115 -4.47 13.22 -1.74
N ILE A 116 -4.05 12.21 -2.51
CA ILE A 116 -4.95 11.22 -3.14
C ILE A 116 -5.05 9.91 -2.33
N GLY A 117 -4.52 9.86 -1.12
CA GLY A 117 -4.66 8.72 -0.20
C GLY A 117 -3.82 7.50 -0.55
N LEU A 118 -2.74 7.65 -1.32
CA LEU A 118 -1.80 6.57 -1.64
C LEU A 118 -0.63 6.48 -0.64
N GLY A 119 -0.46 7.51 0.21
CA GLY A 119 0.64 7.60 1.17
C GLY A 119 1.99 7.81 0.47
N ASN A 120 3.08 7.47 1.15
CA ASN A 120 4.42 7.81 0.67
C ASN A 120 4.97 6.81 -0.36
N PHE A 121 5.83 7.31 -1.23
CA PHE A 121 6.65 6.55 -2.17
C PHE A 121 8.12 6.74 -1.82
N ASP A 122 8.96 5.74 -2.10
CA ASP A 122 10.40 5.93 -2.17
C ASP A 122 10.77 6.38 -3.58
N VAL A 123 11.44 7.52 -3.71
CA VAL A 123 11.66 8.18 -5.00
C VAL A 123 13.12 8.14 -5.41
N THR A 124 13.37 7.51 -6.55
CA THR A 124 14.68 7.52 -7.22
C THR A 124 14.68 8.52 -8.36
N VAL A 125 15.68 9.40 -8.39
CA VAL A 125 15.86 10.38 -9.48
C VAL A 125 17.05 9.97 -10.34
N VAL A 126 16.81 9.81 -11.63
CA VAL A 126 17.81 9.43 -12.63
C VAL A 126 18.00 10.58 -13.60
N GLU A 127 19.25 10.85 -13.95
CA GLU A 127 19.60 11.85 -14.96
C GLU A 127 19.71 11.18 -16.33
N ASP A 128 18.97 11.71 -17.30
CA ASP A 128 19.15 11.42 -18.71
C ASP A 128 20.31 12.26 -19.26
N LYS A 129 21.31 11.58 -19.83
CA LYS A 129 22.58 12.18 -20.26
C LYS A 129 22.66 12.43 -21.76
N ASP A 130 21.59 12.12 -22.49
CA ASP A 130 21.49 12.28 -23.94
C ASP A 130 21.11 13.71 -24.37
#